data_AF-A0A820KRL2-F1
#
_entry.id   AF-A0A820KRL2-F1
#
_cell.length_a   1.000
_cell.length_b   1.000
_cell.length_c   1.000
_cell.angle_alpha   90.00
_cell.angle_beta   90.00
_cell.angle_gamma   90.00
#
_symmetry.space_group_name_H-M   'P 1'
#
loop_
_entity.id
_entity.type
_entity.pdbx_description
1 polymer ?
#
loop_
_entity_poly.entity_id
_entity_poly.type
_entity_poly.pdbx_seq_one_letter_code
_entity_poly.pdbx_strand_id
1 'polypeptide(L)'
;MTINTSIIELPPRLRYKRCNMPVVSAWVGYKEPNIHMWLDKSIIVGSVPVKYNIFYYGLIADCPALALILNFINHTEYFCCFYCFIRGQHDRRCRKRQYIYPDTVCTRDPTSFNNHSQSAESNKLKVYGHRGRSILDEAIDVPLPHSIICDYQHVT
;
A
#
# COMPACT_ATOMS: atom_id res chain seq x y z
N MET A 1 -16.23 1.89 -4.40
CA MET A 1 -14.92 1.22 -4.49
C MET A 1 -15.15 -0.22 -4.09
N THR A 2 -14.70 -1.19 -4.88
CA THR A 2 -14.86 -2.62 -4.59
C THR A 2 -13.53 -3.20 -4.13
N ILE A 3 -13.61 -4.16 -3.21
CA ILE A 3 -12.46 -4.94 -2.73
C ILE A 3 -12.80 -6.41 -2.99
N ASN A 4 -12.06 -7.04 -3.89
CA ASN A 4 -12.14 -8.48 -4.12
C ASN A 4 -10.87 -9.14 -3.58
N THR A 5 -10.98 -10.30 -2.94
CA THR A 5 -9.82 -11.04 -2.41
C THR A 5 -9.73 -12.46 -2.96
N SER A 6 -8.51 -12.97 -3.08
CA SER A 6 -8.23 -14.36 -3.45
C SER A 6 -6.97 -14.84 -2.72
N ILE A 7 -6.85 -16.16 -2.52
CA ILE A 7 -5.66 -16.77 -1.92
C ILE A 7 -4.75 -17.25 -3.06
N ILE A 8 -3.54 -16.73 -3.11
CA ILE A 8 -2.49 -17.20 -4.01
C ILE A 8 -1.71 -18.29 -3.28
N GLU A 9 -1.79 -19.50 -3.82
CA GLU A 9 -0.97 -20.59 -3.34
C GLU A 9 0.41 -20.52 -3.99
N LEU A 10 1.45 -20.38 -3.16
CA LEU A 10 2.82 -20.46 -3.65
C LEU A 10 3.22 -21.92 -3.96
N PRO A 11 4.06 -22.15 -5.00
CA PRO A 11 4.68 -23.45 -5.24
C PRO A 11 5.36 -24.00 -3.97
N PRO A 12 5.33 -25.32 -3.72
CA PRO A 12 5.81 -25.92 -2.46
C PRO A 12 7.21 -25.46 -2.02
N ARG A 13 8.14 -25.31 -2.97
CA ARG A 13 9.51 -24.82 -2.70
C ARG A 13 9.55 -23.39 -2.15
N LEU A 14 8.71 -22.50 -2.66
CA LEU A 14 8.62 -21.10 -2.21
C LEU A 14 7.85 -20.99 -0.90
N ARG A 15 6.80 -21.79 -0.75
CA ARG A 15 6.01 -21.90 0.47
C ARG A 15 6.87 -22.30 1.67
N TYR A 16 7.71 -23.33 1.52
CA TYR A 16 8.62 -23.77 2.57
C TYR A 16 9.63 -22.68 2.97
N LYS A 17 10.19 -21.96 2.00
CA LYS A 17 11.10 -20.81 2.25
C LYS A 17 10.43 -19.64 2.97
N ARG A 18 9.11 -19.54 2.90
CA ARG A 18 8.29 -18.48 3.52
C ARG A 18 7.48 -19.02 4.70
N CYS A 19 7.93 -20.08 5.36
CA CYS A 19 7.29 -20.67 6.55
C CYS A 19 5.80 -21.01 6.36
N ASN A 20 5.40 -21.43 5.16
CA ASN A 20 4.01 -21.69 4.80
C ASN A 20 3.06 -20.47 4.93
N MET A 21 3.59 -19.25 4.81
CA MET A 21 2.78 -18.05 4.79
C MET A 21 1.84 -18.03 3.57
N PRO A 22 0.50 -17.96 3.77
CA PRO A 22 -0.44 -17.76 2.68
C PRO A 22 -0.30 -16.35 2.12
N VAL A 23 -0.40 -16.22 0.79
CA VAL A 23 -0.43 -14.91 0.13
C VAL A 23 -1.87 -14.59 -0.22
N VAL A 24 -2.38 -13.47 0.27
CA VAL A 24 -3.70 -12.96 -0.11
C VAL A 24 -3.51 -11.89 -1.18
N SER A 25 -4.13 -12.08 -2.34
CA SER A 25 -4.26 -11.04 -3.34
C SER A 25 -5.53 -10.25 -3.09
N ALA A 26 -5.43 -8.93 -3.11
CA ALA A 26 -6.56 -8.04 -3.03
C ALA A 26 -6.59 -7.14 -4.27
N TRP A 27 -7.72 -7.10 -4.97
CA TRP A 27 -7.98 -6.12 -6.00
C TRP A 27 -8.77 -4.96 -5.40
N VAL A 28 -8.21 -3.75 -5.48
CA VAL A 28 -8.84 -2.53 -4.99
C VAL A 28 -9.02 -1.58 -6.16
N GLY A 29 -10.27 -1.28 -6.50
CA GLY A 29 -10.54 -0.42 -7.65
C GLY A 29 -12.00 0.03 -7.79
N TYR A 30 -12.26 0.79 -8.84
CA TYR A 30 -13.61 1.19 -9.24
C TYR A 30 -14.23 0.25 -10.28
N LYS A 31 -13.40 -0.57 -10.92
CA LYS A 31 -13.80 -1.58 -11.90
C LYS A 31 -13.51 -2.97 -11.35
N GLU A 32 -14.35 -3.92 -11.70
CA GLU A 32 -14.11 -5.34 -11.37
C GLU A 32 -12.86 -5.86 -12.11
N PRO A 33 -12.07 -6.73 -11.47
CA PRO A 33 -10.93 -7.36 -12.11
C PRO A 33 -11.41 -8.29 -13.23
N ASN A 34 -10.57 -8.49 -14.25
CA ASN A 34 -10.74 -9.65 -15.11
C ASN A 34 -10.42 -10.90 -14.29
N ILE A 35 -11.47 -11.55 -13.77
CA ILE A 35 -11.39 -12.66 -12.82
C ILE A 35 -10.54 -13.81 -13.36
N HIS A 36 -10.66 -14.14 -14.64
CA HIS A 36 -9.87 -15.22 -15.23
C HIS A 36 -8.38 -14.91 -15.20
N MET A 37 -7.99 -13.70 -15.59
CA MET A 37 -6.59 -13.27 -15.55
C MET A 37 -6.06 -13.15 -14.12
N TRP A 38 -6.91 -12.70 -13.18
CA TRP A 38 -6.53 -12.52 -11.79
C TRP A 38 -6.40 -13.86 -11.04
N LEU A 39 -7.25 -14.84 -11.33
CA LEU A 39 -7.28 -16.12 -10.65
C LEU A 39 -6.43 -17.21 -11.30
N ASP A 40 -5.89 -17.01 -12.52
CA ASP A 40 -5.05 -18.01 -13.23
C ASP A 40 -3.81 -18.46 -12.43
N LYS A 41 -3.40 -17.67 -11.43
CA LYS A 41 -2.29 -17.96 -10.50
C LYS A 41 -2.74 -18.30 -9.07
N SER A 42 -4.04 -18.27 -8.80
CA SER A 42 -4.61 -18.52 -7.47
C SER A 42 -5.19 -19.93 -7.38
N ILE A 43 -5.16 -20.53 -6.19
CA ILE A 43 -5.87 -21.80 -5.95
C ILE A 43 -7.16 -21.48 -5.23
N ILE A 44 -8.28 -21.99 -5.76
CA ILE A 44 -9.56 -21.98 -5.06
C ILE A 44 -9.44 -23.02 -3.93
N VAL A 45 -9.31 -22.56 -2.69
CA VAL A 45 -9.29 -23.45 -1.53
C VAL A 45 -10.67 -24.05 -1.35
N GLY A 46 -10.75 -25.38 -1.45
CA GLY A 46 -11.98 -26.15 -1.32
C GLY A 46 -12.63 -26.03 0.06
N SER A 47 -13.94 -26.32 0.06
CA SER A 47 -14.97 -26.08 1.08
C SER A 47 -14.83 -26.90 2.37
N VAL A 48 -13.74 -26.73 3.12
CA VAL A 48 -13.65 -27.20 4.51
C VAL A 48 -13.55 -25.97 5.42
N PRO A 49 -14.54 -25.70 6.30
CA PRO A 49 -14.52 -24.53 7.16
C PRO A 49 -13.50 -24.74 8.28
N VAL A 50 -12.26 -24.31 8.02
CA VAL A 50 -11.21 -24.23 9.03
C VAL A 50 -11.11 -22.78 9.48
N LYS A 51 -11.18 -22.53 10.80
CA LYS A 51 -10.92 -21.20 11.37
C LYS A 51 -9.41 -20.97 11.39
N TYR A 52 -8.96 -19.98 10.62
CA TYR A 52 -7.57 -19.50 10.66
C TYR A 52 -7.54 -18.14 11.35
N ASN A 53 -6.53 -17.91 12.20
CA ASN A 53 -6.13 -16.56 12.59
C ASN A 53 -5.16 -16.07 11.51
N ILE A 54 -5.61 -15.11 10.70
CA ILE A 54 -4.81 -14.54 9.61
C ILE A 54 -4.20 -13.24 10.13
N PHE A 55 -2.87 -13.15 10.04
CA PHE A 55 -2.13 -11.92 10.33
C PHE A 55 -1.66 -11.28 9.02
N TYR A 56 -1.99 -10.00 8.82
CA TYR A 56 -1.61 -9.21 7.66
C TYR A 56 -0.39 -8.34 8.00
N TYR A 57 0.79 -8.84 7.65
CA TYR A 57 2.07 -8.19 7.97
C TYR A 57 2.46 -7.03 7.06
N GLY A 58 1.99 -7.02 5.81
CA GLY A 58 2.42 -5.99 4.87
C GLY A 58 1.60 -5.89 3.59
N LEU A 59 1.70 -4.73 2.98
CA LEU A 59 1.06 -4.33 1.74
C LEU A 59 2.13 -4.18 0.66
N ILE A 60 1.99 -4.94 -0.42
CA ILE A 60 2.84 -4.84 -1.61
C ILE A 60 1.93 -4.52 -2.78
N ALA A 61 2.21 -3.40 -3.44
CA ALA A 61 1.54 -3.00 -4.67
C ALA A 61 2.38 -1.93 -5.38
N ASP A 62 2.03 -1.65 -6.64
CA ASP A 62 2.61 -0.51 -7.35
C ASP A 62 2.22 0.82 -6.68
N CYS A 63 3.00 1.87 -6.94
CA CYS A 63 2.79 3.16 -6.30
C CYS A 63 1.37 3.74 -6.50
N PRO A 64 0.74 3.64 -7.69
CA PRO A 64 -0.65 4.07 -7.88
C PRO A 64 -1.66 3.31 -7.02
N ALA A 65 -1.58 1.97 -6.92
CA ALA A 65 -2.52 1.22 -6.08
C ALA A 65 -2.24 1.45 -4.59
N LEU A 66 -0.98 1.55 -4.17
CA LEU A 66 -0.65 1.96 -2.80
C LEU A 66 -1.22 3.32 -2.46
N ALA A 67 -1.12 4.32 -3.36
CA ALA A 67 -1.71 5.63 -3.13
C ALA A 67 -3.24 5.57 -2.93
N LEU A 68 -3.93 4.69 -3.65
CA LEU A 68 -5.37 4.46 -3.47
C LEU A 68 -5.67 3.78 -2.13
N ILE A 69 -4.99 2.67 -1.82
CA ILE A 69 -5.20 1.88 -0.59
C ILE A 69 -4.93 2.74 0.65
N LEU A 70 -3.83 3.47 0.64
CA LEU A 70 -3.37 4.30 1.74
C LEU A 70 -4.08 5.66 1.81
N ASN A 71 -4.98 5.93 0.87
CA ASN A 71 -5.65 7.22 0.71
C ASN A 71 -4.65 8.39 0.75
N PHE A 72 -3.60 8.26 -0.06
CA PHE A 72 -2.45 9.15 -0.10
C PHE A 72 -2.33 9.81 -1.48
N ILE A 73 -1.75 11.00 -1.56
CA ILE A 73 -1.48 11.64 -2.84
C ILE A 73 -0.40 10.86 -3.59
N ASN A 74 -0.56 10.66 -4.89
CA ASN A 74 0.46 9.98 -5.67
C ASN A 74 1.75 10.82 -5.74
N HIS A 75 2.89 10.19 -6.01
CA HIS A 75 4.22 10.81 -6.02
C HIS A 75 4.26 12.08 -6.88
N THR A 76 3.53 12.09 -8.00
CA THR A 76 3.44 13.21 -8.95
C THR A 76 2.78 14.47 -8.38
N GLU A 77 1.97 14.35 -7.33
CA GLU A 77 1.15 15.46 -6.83
C GLU A 77 1.86 16.37 -5.84
N TYR A 78 2.64 15.87 -4.85
CA TYR A 78 3.36 16.75 -3.91
C TYR A 78 4.45 16.12 -3.03
N PHE A 79 4.39 14.84 -2.66
CA PHE A 79 5.35 14.20 -1.74
C PHE A 79 6.15 13.10 -2.42
N CYS A 80 7.41 12.91 -1.99
CA CYS A 80 8.35 12.00 -2.63
C CYS A 80 7.99 10.53 -2.46
N CYS A 81 7.45 10.15 -1.30
CA CYS A 81 7.00 8.79 -0.98
C CYS A 81 6.13 8.77 0.29
N PHE A 82 5.63 7.58 0.63
CA PHE A 82 4.83 7.32 1.83
C PHE A 82 5.65 7.42 3.14
N TYR A 83 6.97 7.31 3.06
CA TYR A 83 7.87 7.26 4.22
C TYR A 83 8.47 8.62 4.59
N CYS A 84 8.71 9.52 3.62
CA CYS A 84 9.45 10.78 3.77
C CYS A 84 8.52 12.00 3.90
N PHE A 85 8.91 13.02 4.66
CA PHE A 85 8.25 14.34 4.60
C PHE A 85 8.73 15.24 3.44
N ILE A 86 9.53 14.70 2.50
CA ILE A 86 10.12 15.49 1.40
C ILE A 86 9.03 15.89 0.42
N ARG A 87 8.83 17.21 0.29
CA ARG A 87 7.88 17.82 -0.63
C ARG A 87 8.56 18.18 -1.93
N GLY A 88 7.95 17.83 -3.05
CA GLY A 88 8.43 18.21 -4.37
C GLY A 88 8.15 19.69 -4.65
N GLN A 89 9.19 20.41 -5.07
CA GLN A 89 9.13 21.81 -5.48
C GLN A 89 9.04 21.89 -7.00
N HIS A 90 8.22 22.80 -7.51
CA HIS A 90 8.13 23.02 -8.96
C HIS A 90 9.24 23.98 -9.40
N ASP A 91 10.26 23.48 -10.09
CA ASP A 91 11.30 24.32 -10.64
C ASP A 91 10.82 24.94 -11.96
N ARG A 92 10.72 26.28 -11.97
CA ARG A 92 10.29 27.06 -13.13
C ARG A 92 11.23 26.94 -14.33
N ARG A 93 12.51 26.62 -14.11
CA ARG A 93 13.52 26.51 -15.17
C ARG A 93 13.34 25.24 -15.99
N CYS A 94 13.15 24.10 -15.33
CA CYS A 94 13.00 22.82 -16.02
C CYS A 94 11.54 22.38 -16.23
N ARG A 95 10.55 23.13 -15.69
CA ARG A 95 9.11 22.80 -15.73
C ARG A 95 8.79 21.40 -15.20
N LYS A 96 9.63 20.90 -14.29
CA LYS A 96 9.49 19.60 -13.64
C LYS A 96 9.47 19.77 -12.12
N ARG A 97 8.88 18.80 -11.44
CA ARG A 97 8.93 18.71 -9.98
C ARG A 97 10.28 18.11 -9.58
N GLN A 98 10.95 18.74 -8.63
CA GLN A 98 12.20 18.28 -8.05
C GLN A 98 12.01 18.00 -6.56
N TYR A 99 12.68 16.97 -6.06
CA TYR A 99 12.69 16.62 -4.64
C TYR A 99 14.10 16.91 -4.13
N ILE A 100 14.21 17.90 -3.26
CA ILE A 100 15.49 18.27 -2.65
C ILE A 100 15.67 17.40 -1.42
N TYR A 101 16.67 16.54 -1.45
CA TYR A 101 17.00 15.65 -0.35
C TYR A 101 17.87 16.41 0.65
N PRO A 102 17.44 16.57 1.91
CA PRO A 102 18.29 17.10 2.96
C PRO A 102 19.37 16.08 3.35
N ASP A 103 20.44 16.54 4.01
CA ASP A 103 21.51 15.68 4.54
C ASP A 103 20.96 14.61 5.50
N THR A 104 19.94 14.97 6.28
CA THR A 104 19.22 14.07 7.18
C THR A 104 17.75 13.98 6.78
N VAL A 105 17.31 12.79 6.36
CA VAL A 105 15.91 12.55 5.95
C VAL A 105 15.06 12.20 7.17
N CYS A 106 14.04 13.02 7.43
CA CYS A 106 13.01 12.69 8.42
C CYS A 106 11.96 11.73 7.85
N THR A 107 11.80 10.59 8.51
CA THR A 107 10.81 9.57 8.16
C THR A 107 9.55 9.68 9.03
N ARG A 108 8.41 9.30 8.47
CA ARG A 108 7.14 9.15 9.22
C ARG A 108 7.23 7.94 10.14
N ASP A 109 6.98 8.15 11.42
CA ASP A 109 6.72 7.09 12.38
C ASP A 109 5.21 6.73 12.37
N PRO A 110 4.82 5.58 12.97
CA PRO A 110 3.43 5.16 12.99
C PRO A 110 2.46 6.14 13.63
N THR A 111 2.89 6.82 14.70
CA THR A 111 2.04 7.78 15.42
C THR A 111 1.78 9.01 14.55
N SER A 112 2.82 9.60 13.94
CA SER A 112 2.61 10.73 13.04
C SER A 112 1.83 10.36 11.79
N PHE A 113 2.07 9.18 11.19
CA PHE A 113 1.31 8.70 10.04
C PHE A 113 -0.19 8.60 10.33
N ASN A 114 -0.56 7.97 11.46
CA ASN A 114 -1.95 7.83 11.88
C ASN A 114 -2.59 9.19 12.22
N ASN A 115 -1.89 10.05 12.97
CA ASN A 115 -2.42 11.37 13.33
C ASN A 115 -2.69 12.23 12.09
N HIS A 116 -1.80 12.19 11.09
CA HIS A 116 -1.97 12.93 9.85
C HIS A 116 -3.12 12.37 8.98
N SER A 117 -3.29 11.04 8.93
CA SER A 117 -4.36 10.41 8.17
C SER A 117 -5.74 10.70 8.78
N GLN A 118 -5.86 10.62 10.11
CA GLN A 118 -7.07 10.98 10.85
C GLN A 118 -7.40 12.47 10.68
N SER A 119 -6.42 13.35 10.83
CA SER A 119 -6.60 14.78 10.62
C SER A 119 -7.05 15.12 9.20
N ALA A 120 -6.48 14.46 8.18
CA ALA A 120 -6.89 14.64 6.80
C ALA A 120 -8.36 14.24 6.58
N GLU A 121 -8.78 13.12 7.16
CA GLU A 121 -10.14 12.60 7.07
C GLU A 121 -11.16 13.50 7.77
N SER A 122 -10.91 13.86 9.03
CA SER A 122 -11.82 14.69 9.83
C SER A 122 -11.97 16.10 9.24
N ASN A 123 -10.88 16.69 8.74
CA ASN A 123 -10.90 18.06 8.22
C ASN A 123 -11.23 18.11 6.71
N LYS A 124 -11.29 16.97 6.00
CA LYS A 124 -11.44 16.89 4.54
C LYS A 124 -10.37 17.73 3.79
N LEU A 125 -9.16 17.76 4.33
CA LEU A 125 -8.03 18.51 3.78
C LEU A 125 -6.83 17.59 3.57
N LYS A 126 -5.95 17.94 2.64
CA LYS A 126 -4.70 17.21 2.42
C LYS A 126 -3.70 17.55 3.52
N VAL A 127 -3.30 16.57 4.33
CA VAL A 127 -2.34 16.75 5.44
C VAL A 127 -1.11 15.88 5.19
N TYR A 128 0.07 16.48 4.97
CA TYR A 128 1.33 15.78 4.70
C TYR A 128 1.29 14.66 3.64
N GLY A 129 0.36 14.78 2.69
CA GLY A 129 0.12 13.84 1.61
C GLY A 129 -1.06 12.88 1.83
N HIS A 130 -1.58 12.79 3.05
CA HIS A 130 -2.79 12.03 3.34
C HIS A 130 -4.03 12.77 2.83
N ARG A 131 -4.98 12.01 2.28
CA ARG A 131 -6.35 12.44 1.93
C ARG A 131 -7.37 11.92 2.95
N GLY A 132 -6.98 10.95 3.78
CA GLY A 132 -7.77 10.38 4.87
C GLY A 132 -7.10 9.12 5.42
N ARG A 133 -7.85 8.29 6.16
CA ARG A 133 -7.36 6.99 6.63
C ARG A 133 -7.27 5.98 5.49
N SER A 134 -6.38 5.02 5.66
CA SER A 134 -6.26 3.86 4.76
C SER A 134 -7.50 2.98 4.89
N ILE A 135 -7.94 2.39 3.79
CA ILE A 135 -9.04 1.42 3.81
C ILE A 135 -8.67 0.10 4.49
N LEU A 136 -7.38 -0.15 4.71
CA LEU A 136 -6.85 -1.34 5.38
C LEU A 136 -6.25 -1.03 6.76
N ASP A 137 -6.46 0.18 7.29
CA ASP A 137 -5.87 0.63 8.57
C ASP A 137 -6.24 -0.29 9.75
N GLU A 138 -7.46 -0.83 9.73
CA GLU A 138 -7.97 -1.75 10.77
C GLU A 138 -7.74 -3.23 10.44
N ALA A 139 -7.27 -3.53 9.23
CA ALA A 139 -7.10 -4.90 8.75
C ALA A 139 -5.64 -5.39 8.85
N ILE A 140 -4.68 -4.48 8.97
CA ILE A 140 -3.24 -4.78 9.06
C ILE A 140 -2.79 -4.87 10.53
N ASP A 141 -1.94 -5.84 10.84
CA ASP A 141 -1.41 -6.01 12.20
C ASP A 141 -0.16 -5.18 12.46
N VAL A 142 0.58 -4.85 11.39
CA VAL A 142 1.75 -3.97 11.44
C VAL A 142 1.31 -2.55 11.06
N PRO A 143 1.56 -1.54 11.91
CA PRO A 143 1.03 -0.21 11.68
C PRO A 143 1.71 0.46 10.48
N LEU A 144 0.96 1.29 9.75
CA LEU A 144 1.50 2.12 8.69
C LEU A 144 2.47 3.17 9.27
N PRO A 145 3.55 3.55 8.55
CA PRO A 145 3.91 3.09 7.21
C PRO A 145 4.75 1.80 7.19
N HIS A 146 5.03 1.16 8.33
CA HIS A 146 5.96 0.03 8.40
C HIS A 146 5.46 -1.24 7.69
N SER A 147 4.14 -1.38 7.53
CA SER A 147 3.55 -2.44 6.72
C SER A 147 3.66 -2.19 5.22
N ILE A 148 4.05 -1.01 4.75
CA ILE A 148 4.20 -0.74 3.31
C ILE A 148 5.53 -1.33 2.84
N ILE A 149 5.47 -2.26 1.90
CA ILE A 149 6.65 -2.88 1.29
C ILE A 149 6.83 -2.32 -0.12
N CYS A 150 7.99 -1.71 -0.38
CA CYS A 150 8.33 -1.22 -1.72
C CYS A 150 8.47 -2.39 -2.71
N ASP A 151 7.70 -2.34 -3.79
CA ASP A 151 7.89 -3.24 -4.92
C ASP A 151 9.10 -2.81 -5.74
N TYR A 152 10.24 -3.48 -5.54
CA TYR A 152 11.49 -3.21 -6.26
C TYR A 152 11.44 -3.60 -7.75
N GLN A 153 10.48 -4.42 -8.18
CA GLN A 153 10.37 -4.86 -9.58
C GLN A 153 9.72 -3.79 -10.48
N HIS A 154 9.02 -2.83 -9.89
CA HIS A 154 8.34 -1.73 -10.59
C HIS A 154 9.03 -0.37 -10.43
N VAL A 155 10.35 -0.35 -10.12
CA VAL A 155 11.12 0.89 -9.88
C VAL A 155 11.81 1.43 -11.15
N THR A 156 11.59 0.79 -12.30
CA THR A 156 12.17 1.18 -13.61
C THR A 156 11.41 2.28 -14.33
#